data_AF-A0A0F9DTG0-F1
#
_entry.id   AF-A0A0F9DTG0-F1
#
_cell.length_a   1.000
_cell.length_b   1.000
_cell.length_c   1.000
_cell.angle_alpha   90.00
_cell.angle_beta   90.00
_cell.angle_gamma   90.00
#
_symmetry.space_group_name_H-M   'P 1'
#
loop_
_entity.id
_entity.type
_entity.pdbx_description
1 polymer ?
#
loop_
_entity_poly.entity_id
_entity_poly.type
_entity_poly.pdbx_seq_one_letter_code
_entity_poly.pdbx_strand_id
1 'polypeptide(L)'
;SRTGAMGLMQLMPDTATHLGVDDPFDPKENIEGGVKYLRYLIERFDGDLELAIAAYNSGPGTVEKFGAVPPYGETRRYVKKVFDRYNGKKSMYIPPSQNRTVRKIVRADGSIIYTNTSPEAFLKKQ
;
A
#
# COMPACT_ATOMS: atom_id res chain seq x y z
N SER A 1 -4.25 -7.47 3.80
CA SER A 1 -3.17 -8.34 3.23
C SER A 1 -2.81 -9.48 4.18
N ARG A 2 -1.97 -10.46 3.78
CA ARG A 2 -1.44 -11.52 4.68
C ARG A 2 -0.81 -10.93 5.95
N THR A 3 -0.16 -9.78 5.82
CA THR A 3 0.59 -9.07 6.87
C THR A 3 -0.20 -8.02 7.65
N GLY A 4 -1.46 -7.72 7.29
CA GLY A 4 -2.30 -6.77 8.04
C GLY A 4 -2.47 -5.37 7.43
N ALA A 5 -2.00 -5.13 6.22
CA ALA A 5 -2.23 -3.87 5.52
C ALA A 5 -3.73 -3.62 5.24
N MET A 6 -4.16 -2.36 5.40
CA MET A 6 -5.55 -1.89 5.45
C MET A 6 -5.86 -0.84 4.36
N GLY A 7 -7.09 -0.89 3.84
CA GLY A 7 -7.61 0.08 2.88
C GLY A 7 -6.99 0.07 1.49
N LEU A 8 -7.33 1.07 0.68
CA LEU A 8 -6.92 1.21 -0.72
C LEU A 8 -5.40 1.37 -0.88
N MET A 9 -4.79 2.19 -0.04
CA MET A 9 -3.36 2.51 -0.01
C MET A 9 -2.53 1.51 0.79
N GLN A 10 -3.16 0.46 1.33
CA GLN A 10 -2.52 -0.66 2.02
C GLN A 10 -1.61 -0.19 3.17
N LEU A 11 -2.14 0.67 4.05
CA LEU A 11 -1.41 1.16 5.22
C LEU A 11 -1.27 0.06 6.27
N MET A 12 -0.10 -0.05 6.89
CA MET A 12 0.07 -0.88 8.09
C MET A 12 -0.63 -0.22 9.29
N PRO A 13 -1.14 -0.99 10.28
CA PRO A 13 -1.83 -0.42 11.44
C PRO A 13 -1.05 0.69 12.15
N ASP A 14 0.21 0.43 12.50
CA ASP A 14 1.07 1.42 13.15
C ASP A 14 1.26 2.67 12.28
N THR A 15 1.33 2.50 10.96
CA THR A 15 1.44 3.62 10.02
C THR A 15 0.15 4.44 9.99
N ALA A 16 -1.02 3.79 9.92
CA ALA A 16 -2.33 4.46 9.94
C ALA A 16 -2.51 5.29 11.22
N THR A 17 -2.16 4.72 12.38
CA THR A 17 -2.20 5.42 13.66
C THR A 17 -1.30 6.65 13.69
N HIS A 18 -0.04 6.53 13.24
CA HIS A 18 0.88 7.67 13.20
C HIS A 18 0.44 8.79 12.24
N LEU A 19 -0.40 8.47 11.24
CA LEU A 19 -0.89 9.43 10.25
C LEU A 19 -2.23 10.06 10.63
N GLY A 20 -2.81 9.68 11.77
CA GLY A 20 -4.13 10.15 12.21
C GLY A 20 -5.25 9.66 11.30
N VAL A 21 -5.16 8.41 10.83
CA VAL A 21 -6.22 7.74 10.07
C VAL A 21 -7.09 6.97 11.07
N ASP A 22 -8.33 7.42 11.27
CA ASP A 22 -9.24 6.88 12.28
C ASP A 22 -9.96 5.63 11.74
N ASP A 23 -10.50 5.69 10.51
CA ASP A 23 -10.96 4.51 9.76
C ASP A 23 -10.07 4.27 8.52
N PRO A 24 -9.08 3.35 8.60
CA PRO A 24 -8.25 3.01 7.44
C PRO A 24 -9.02 2.27 6.34
N PHE A 25 -10.30 1.98 6.52
CA PHE A 25 -11.18 1.44 5.50
C PHE A 25 -12.10 2.48 4.87
N ASP A 26 -12.22 3.68 5.47
CA ASP A 26 -12.82 4.83 4.79
C ASP A 26 -11.90 5.24 3.64
N PRO A 27 -12.41 5.29 2.39
CA PRO A 27 -11.58 5.62 1.24
C PRO A 27 -10.92 6.99 1.32
N LYS A 28 -11.60 8.00 1.87
CA LYS A 28 -11.09 9.37 1.92
C LYS A 28 -9.95 9.44 2.93
N GLU A 29 -10.16 8.95 4.15
CA GLU A 29 -9.13 8.94 5.18
C GLU A 29 -7.91 8.10 4.77
N ASN A 30 -8.14 6.93 4.19
CA ASN A 30 -7.05 6.06 3.76
C ASN A 30 -6.20 6.68 2.64
N ILE A 31 -6.84 7.41 1.71
CA ILE A 31 -6.13 8.14 0.65
C ILE A 31 -5.35 9.32 1.24
N GLU A 32 -5.98 10.12 2.09
CA GLU A 32 -5.32 11.28 2.73
C GLU A 32 -4.11 10.83 3.56
N GLY A 33 -4.27 9.80 4.38
CA GLY A 33 -3.18 9.22 5.17
C GLY A 33 -2.05 8.68 4.30
N GLY A 34 -2.38 7.85 3.30
CA GLY A 34 -1.34 7.25 2.45
C GLY A 34 -0.62 8.26 1.56
N VAL A 35 -1.28 9.33 1.10
CA VAL A 35 -0.62 10.43 0.38
C VAL A 35 0.30 11.23 1.30
N LYS A 36 -0.12 11.54 2.53
CA LYS A 36 0.74 12.18 3.53
C LYS A 36 1.99 11.34 3.80
N TYR A 37 1.83 10.03 3.95
CA TYR A 37 2.94 9.11 4.17
C TYR A 37 3.89 9.04 2.97
N LEU A 38 3.34 8.94 1.76
CA LEU A 38 4.14 8.94 0.55
C LEU A 38 4.96 10.24 0.43
N ARG A 39 4.34 11.39 0.70
CA ARG A 39 5.05 12.69 0.72
C ARG A 39 6.19 12.68 1.74
N TYR A 40 5.93 12.23 2.97
CA TYR A 40 6.96 12.11 4.00
C TYR A 40 8.14 11.25 3.55
N LEU A 41 7.89 10.13 2.87
CA LEU A 41 8.96 9.27 2.35
C LEU A 41 9.75 9.94 1.22
N ILE A 42 9.08 10.66 0.32
CA ILE A 42 9.77 11.42 -0.74
C ILE A 42 10.69 12.47 -0.12
N GLU A 43 10.22 13.20 0.88
CA GLU A 43 11.04 14.19 1.61
C GLU A 43 12.20 13.52 2.36
N ARG A 44 11.97 12.36 2.99
CA ARG A 44 12.97 11.62 3.77
C ARG A 44 14.11 11.02 2.92
N PHE A 45 13.85 10.71 1.66
CA PHE A 45 14.82 10.19 0.71
C PHE A 45 15.23 11.23 -0.34
N ASP A 46 15.20 12.52 0.02
CA ASP A 46 15.71 13.62 -0.80
C ASP A 46 15.15 13.69 -2.24
N GLY A 47 13.89 13.30 -2.41
CA GLY A 47 13.23 13.25 -3.71
C GLY A 47 13.51 12.00 -4.54
N ASP A 48 14.30 11.05 -4.04
CA ASP A 48 14.51 9.75 -4.69
C ASP A 48 13.23 8.91 -4.62
N LEU A 49 12.49 8.93 -5.74
CA LEU A 49 11.23 8.20 -5.87
C LEU A 49 11.43 6.68 -5.75
N GLU A 50 12.58 6.14 -6.15
CA GLU A 50 12.83 4.70 -6.07
C GLU A 50 12.95 4.24 -4.63
N LEU A 51 13.73 4.97 -3.83
CA LEU A 51 13.88 4.72 -2.41
C LEU A 51 12.58 4.98 -1.63
N ALA A 52 11.85 6.05 -1.97
CA ALA A 52 10.56 6.34 -1.35
C ALA A 52 9.53 5.22 -1.59
N ILE A 53 9.42 4.72 -2.82
CA ILE A 53 8.50 3.61 -3.15
C ILE A 53 8.95 2.31 -2.48
N ALA A 54 10.26 2.04 -2.40
CA ALA A 54 10.79 0.89 -1.69
C ALA A 54 10.47 0.96 -0.18
N ALA A 55 10.61 2.14 0.42
CA ALA A 55 10.33 2.40 1.82
C ALA A 55 8.83 2.32 2.13
N TYR A 56 7.97 2.70 1.20
CA TYR A 56 6.53 2.52 1.34
C TYR A 56 6.16 1.03 1.50
N ASN A 57 6.87 0.15 0.81
CA ASN A 57 6.63 -1.30 0.88
C ASN A 57 7.35 -2.01 2.04
N SER A 58 8.60 -1.65 2.32
CA SER A 58 9.49 -2.39 3.22
C SER A 58 9.85 -1.65 4.52
N GLY A 59 9.33 -0.43 4.68
CA GLY A 59 9.64 0.48 5.78
C GLY A 59 10.90 1.32 5.53
N PRO A 60 10.92 2.60 5.97
CA PRO A 60 12.05 3.50 5.75
C PRO A 60 13.34 3.02 6.43
N GLY A 61 13.25 2.50 7.66
CA GLY A 61 14.43 2.00 8.37
C GLY A 61 15.14 0.84 7.66
N THR A 62 14.40 0.01 6.91
CA THR A 62 14.99 -1.03 6.06
C THR A 62 15.80 -0.40 4.94
N VAL A 63 15.22 0.56 4.21
CA VAL A 63 15.90 1.22 3.08
C VAL A 63 17.12 2.00 3.55
N GLU A 64 17.03 2.69 4.68
CA GLU A 64 18.16 3.38 5.32
C GLU A 64 19.30 2.43 5.68
N LYS A 65 18.98 1.28 6.27
CA LYS A 65 19.98 0.27 6.62
C LYS A 65 20.74 -0.26 5.39
N PHE A 66 20.06 -0.39 4.26
CA PHE A 66 20.68 -0.85 3.01
C PHE A 66 21.32 0.30 2.19
N GLY A 67 20.90 1.55 2.40
CA GLY A 67 21.26 2.69 1.55
C GLY A 67 20.78 2.55 0.09
N ALA A 68 19.86 1.62 -0.17
CA ALA A 68 19.40 1.24 -1.50
C ALA A 68 18.08 0.44 -1.39
N VAL A 69 17.47 0.14 -2.54
CA VAL A 69 16.35 -0.81 -2.61
C VAL A 69 16.78 -2.16 -2.02
N PRO A 70 16.14 -2.64 -0.93
CA PRO A 70 16.54 -3.87 -0.26
C PRO A 70 16.56 -5.07 -1.23
N PRO A 71 17.42 -6.08 -1.03
CA PRO A 71 17.49 -7.28 -1.85
C PRO A 71 16.29 -8.24 -1.63
N TYR A 72 15.12 -7.70 -1.29
CA TYR A 72 13.89 -8.45 -1.12
C TYR A 72 13.17 -8.56 -2.46
N GLY A 73 12.97 -9.80 -2.91
CA GLY A 73 12.33 -10.06 -4.20
C GLY A 73 10.94 -9.42 -4.32
N GLU A 74 10.18 -9.35 -3.21
CA GLU A 74 8.89 -8.65 -3.17
C GLU A 74 9.03 -7.15 -3.41
N THR A 75 9.92 -6.49 -2.67
CA THR A 75 10.13 -5.03 -2.77
C THR A 75 10.64 -4.62 -4.15
N ARG A 76 11.62 -5.33 -4.72
CA ARG A 76 12.10 -5.05 -6.09
C ARG A 76 11.00 -5.20 -7.14
N ARG A 77 10.15 -6.23 -7.02
CA ARG A 77 8.98 -6.40 -7.91
C ARG A 77 7.94 -5.31 -7.71
N TYR A 78 7.72 -4.88 -6.47
CA TYR A 78 6.79 -3.81 -6.14
C TYR A 78 7.24 -2.48 -6.77
N VAL A 79 8.49 -2.07 -6.54
CA VAL A 79 9.11 -0.87 -7.12
C VAL A 79 8.97 -0.88 -8.65
N LYS A 80 9.42 -1.97 -9.30
CA LYS A 80 9.30 -2.12 -10.76
C LYS A 80 7.86 -1.92 -11.24
N LYS A 81 6.90 -2.55 -10.58
CA LYS A 81 5.47 -2.49 -10.96
C LYS A 81 4.90 -1.08 -10.82
N VAL A 82 5.32 -0.32 -9.81
CA VAL A 82 4.89 1.07 -9.63
C VAL A 82 5.47 1.95 -10.74
N PHE A 83 6.78 1.83 -11.03
CA PHE A 83 7.42 2.59 -12.11
C PHE A 83 6.91 2.25 -13.51
N ASP A 84 6.63 0.98 -13.78
CA ASP A 84 6.02 0.59 -15.07
C ASP A 84 4.68 1.32 -15.28
N ARG A 85 3.85 1.43 -14.23
CA ARG A 85 2.57 2.16 -14.29
C ARG A 85 2.77 3.67 -14.38
N TYR A 86 3.68 4.22 -13.58
CA TYR A 86 3.99 5.66 -13.54
C TYR A 86 4.50 6.17 -14.90
N ASN A 87 5.41 5.43 -15.53
CA ASN A 87 6.02 5.79 -16.81
C ASN A 87 5.11 5.53 -18.02
N GLY A 88 3.83 5.24 -17.81
CA GLY A 88 2.89 4.96 -18.89
C GLY A 88 3.24 3.74 -19.74
N LYS A 89 4.18 2.88 -19.29
CA LYS A 89 4.36 1.58 -19.93
C LYS A 89 3.04 0.85 -19.73
N LYS A 90 2.33 0.57 -20.83
CA LYS A 90 1.36 -0.52 -20.83
C LYS A 90 2.15 -1.73 -20.35
N SER A 91 1.96 -2.11 -19.08
CA SER A 91 2.33 -3.43 -18.61
C SER A 91 1.91 -4.36 -19.73
N MET A 92 2.85 -5.12 -20.31
CA MET A 92 2.47 -6.30 -21.07
C MET A 92 1.39 -6.94 -20.22
N TYR A 93 0.18 -7.06 -20.78
CA TYR A 93 -0.96 -7.55 -20.03
C TYR A 93 -0.65 -9.00 -19.70
N ILE A 94 0.02 -9.21 -18.58
CA ILE A 94 0.04 -10.47 -17.87
C ILE A 94 -1.26 -10.40 -17.09
N PRO A 95 -2.32 -11.10 -17.52
CA PRO A 95 -3.56 -11.10 -16.79
C PRO A 95 -3.21 -11.39 -15.33
N PRO A 96 -3.61 -10.54 -14.37
CA PRO A 96 -3.55 -10.97 -12.99
C PRO A 96 -4.28 -12.31 -12.94
N SER A 97 -3.70 -13.33 -12.29
CA SER A 97 -4.48 -14.50 -11.85
C SER A 97 -5.83 -13.96 -11.37
N GLN A 98 -6.94 -14.45 -11.93
CA GLN A 98 -8.25 -13.80 -12.13
C GLN A 98 -9.00 -13.24 -10.88
N ASN A 99 -8.30 -12.97 -9.78
CA ASN A 99 -8.84 -12.75 -8.46
C ASN A 99 -8.31 -11.46 -7.79
N ARG A 100 -8.25 -10.34 -8.51
CA ARG A 100 -8.07 -9.00 -7.88
C ARG A 100 -9.27 -8.10 -8.15
N THR A 101 -10.46 -8.60 -7.87
CA THR A 101 -11.68 -7.77 -7.81
C THR A 101 -11.56 -6.84 -6.60
N VAL A 102 -11.61 -5.53 -6.81
CA VAL A 102 -11.88 -4.59 -5.71
C VAL A 102 -13.34 -4.80 -5.33
N ARG A 103 -13.59 -5.11 -4.07
CA ARG A 103 -14.91 -5.46 -3.54
C ARG A 103 -15.39 -4.35 -2.62
N LYS A 104 -16.66 -3.99 -2.75
CA LYS A 104 -17.39 -3.14 -1.83
C LYS A 104 -18.04 -4.04 -0.76
N ILE A 105 -17.66 -3.89 0.51
CA ILE A 105 -18.28 -4.57 1.65
C ILE A 105 -19.06 -3.52 2.43
N VAL A 106 -20.34 -3.77 2.70
CA VAL A 106 -21.15 -2.93 3.58
C VAL A 106 -21.16 -3.58 4.97
N ARG A 107 -20.68 -2.86 5.97
CA ARG A 107 -20.68 -3.29 7.37
C ARG A 107 -22.07 -3.13 7.99
N ALA A 108 -22.29 -3.80 9.13
CA ALA A 108 -23.57 -3.76 9.85
C ALA A 108 -23.94 -2.36 10.40
N ASP A 109 -22.94 -1.50 10.62
CA ASP A 109 -23.08 -0.10 11.00
C ASP A 109 -23.36 0.84 9.80
N GLY A 110 -23.48 0.29 8.58
CA GLY A 110 -23.72 1.05 7.35
C GLY A 110 -22.46 1.56 6.65
N SER A 111 -21.27 1.34 7.23
CA SER A 111 -20.01 1.80 6.64
C SER A 111 -19.60 0.96 5.42
N ILE A 112 -18.97 1.60 4.43
CA ILE A 112 -18.58 0.98 3.17
C ILE A 112 -17.07 0.80 3.11
N ILE A 113 -16.61 -0.44 2.96
CA ILE A 113 -15.20 -0.79 2.74
C ILE A 113 -14.97 -1.11 1.28
N TYR A 114 -13.91 -0.56 0.69
CA TYR A 114 -13.36 -1.04 -0.57
C TYR A 114 -12.07 -1.81 -0.33
N THR A 115 -12.04 -3.09 -0.70
CA THR A 115 -10.89 -3.96 -0.44
C THR A 115 -10.55 -4.86 -1.61
N ASN A 116 -9.27 -5.15 -1.80
CA ASN A 116 -8.77 -6.18 -2.70
C ASN A 116 -8.48 -7.52 -1.97
N THR A 117 -8.83 -7.60 -0.68
CA THR A 117 -8.71 -8.80 0.16
C THR A 117 -10.04 -9.56 0.16
N SER A 118 -10.01 -10.90 0.18
CA SER A 118 -11.26 -11.69 0.20
C SER A 118 -12.04 -11.47 1.52
N PRO A 119 -13.38 -11.52 1.50
CA PRO A 119 -14.20 -11.37 2.70
C PRO A 119 -13.84 -12.36 3.82
N GLU A 120 -13.50 -13.60 3.46
CA GLU A 120 -13.06 -14.63 4.40
C GLU A 120 -11.74 -14.28 5.10
N ALA A 121 -10.79 -13.68 4.39
CA ALA A 121 -9.52 -13.23 4.97
C ALA A 121 -9.67 -11.94 5.78
N PHE A 122 -10.73 -11.15 5.50
CA PHE A 122 -11.07 -9.95 6.24
C PHE A 122 -11.71 -10.29 7.60
N LEU A 123 -12.66 -11.23 7.62
CA LEU A 123 -13.35 -11.65 8.86
C LEU A 123 -12.44 -12.39 9.84
N LYS A 124 -11.40 -13.09 9.37
CA LYS A 124 -10.40 -13.77 10.22
C LYS A 124 -9.36 -12.83 10.87
N LYS A 125 -9.38 -11.54 10.55
CA LYS A 125 -8.42 -10.53 11.04
C LYS A 125 -9.04 -9.55 12.04
N GLN A 126 -10.34 -9.69 12.33
CA GLN A 126 -10.99 -9.12 13.50
C GLN A 126 -10.93 -10.14 14.63
#